data_AF-Q4FIR6-F1
#
_entry.id   AF-Q4FIR6-F1
#
_cell.length_a   1.000
_cell.length_b   1.000
_cell.length_c   1.000
_cell.angle_alpha   90.00
_cell.angle_beta   90.00
_cell.angle_gamma   90.00
#
_symmetry.space_group_name_H-M   'P 1'
#
loop_
_entity.id
_entity.type
_entity.pdbx_description
1 polymer ?
#
loop_
_entity_poly.entity_id
_entity_poly.type
_entity_poly.pdbx_seq_one_letter_code
_entity_poly.pdbx_strand_id
1 'polypeptide(L)'
;MIAKAYARMESVKDERQFGSLQDVLTRVDAANRVHPKWNESMKVISNFLEVGEYNAIAATGMLWDSATAPEQKNGYLGQVLDEIRHTNQCAYINYYFAKQGQDAAGHNDARRTRAIGPLWKGMKRVFSDGFISGDAVECSINLQLVGEACFTNPLIVAVTEWASANGDEMTPTVFLSIETDELRHMANGYQTVVSIANDEAASKYLNTDLNNAFWTQQKYFTPVLGMMFEYGSHFKVEPWVKTWNRWVYEDWGGIWIGRLGKYGVESPRSLRDAKKDAYWAHHDLFLIAYALWPTGFFRLSLPTQEEADWYEANYPGWYDMYGKVYDEWRARGCEDPNSGFLPLQWFIENNHPIYIDRVSQVPFCPSYCKGESTLRVLEFNGKKHSFSDQWGERMWLSEPERYE
;
A
#
# COMPACT_ATOMS: atom_id res chain seq x y z
N MET A 1 -25.04 -14.06 -7.53
CA MET A 1 -24.41 -15.30 -8.06
C MET A 1 -24.58 -16.41 -7.02
N ILE A 2 -24.98 -17.62 -7.39
CA ILE A 2 -25.11 -18.73 -6.43
C ILE A 2 -23.77 -19.43 -6.17
N ALA A 3 -23.60 -20.04 -5.00
CA ALA A 3 -22.34 -20.66 -4.55
C ALA A 3 -21.70 -21.64 -5.56
N LYS A 4 -22.50 -22.49 -6.23
CA LYS A 4 -21.98 -23.42 -7.24
C LYS A 4 -21.39 -22.72 -8.47
N ALA A 5 -22.01 -21.61 -8.89
CA ALA A 5 -21.52 -20.84 -10.03
C ALA A 5 -20.23 -20.09 -9.68
N TYR A 6 -20.16 -19.54 -8.45
CA TYR A 6 -18.96 -18.94 -7.88
C TYR A 6 -17.78 -19.93 -7.89
N ALA A 7 -17.94 -21.10 -7.25
CA ALA A 7 -16.88 -22.08 -7.14
C ALA A 7 -16.34 -22.55 -8.50
N ARG A 8 -17.25 -22.74 -9.48
CA ARG A 8 -16.87 -23.12 -10.85
C ARG A 8 -16.13 -21.98 -11.57
N MET A 9 -16.54 -20.73 -11.38
CA MET A 9 -15.90 -19.58 -12.02
C MET A 9 -14.46 -19.40 -11.54
N GLU A 10 -14.25 -19.49 -10.22
CA GLU A 10 -12.92 -19.34 -9.63
C GLU A 10 -12.01 -20.54 -9.93
N SER A 11 -12.54 -21.77 -9.90
CA SER A 11 -11.72 -22.96 -10.18
C SER A 11 -11.12 -22.95 -11.59
N VAL A 12 -11.86 -22.43 -12.59
CA VAL A 12 -11.37 -22.31 -13.97
C VAL A 12 -10.18 -21.36 -14.09
N LYS A 13 -10.14 -20.30 -13.26
CA LYS A 13 -9.01 -19.38 -13.21
C LYS A 13 -7.80 -20.04 -12.55
N ASP A 14 -8.04 -20.72 -11.43
CA ASP A 14 -7.00 -21.40 -10.66
C ASP A 14 -6.28 -22.49 -11.48
N GLU A 15 -7.02 -23.27 -12.29
CA GLU A 15 -6.43 -24.27 -13.19
C GLU A 15 -5.39 -23.66 -14.14
N ARG A 16 -5.67 -22.47 -14.70
CA ARG A 16 -4.76 -21.77 -15.61
C ARG A 16 -3.56 -21.18 -14.87
N GLN A 17 -3.83 -20.54 -13.73
CA GLN A 17 -2.82 -19.91 -12.89
C GLN A 17 -1.78 -20.95 -12.40
N PHE A 18 -2.25 -22.01 -11.74
CA PHE A 18 -1.35 -23.02 -11.18
C PHE A 18 -0.71 -23.90 -12.25
N GLY A 19 -1.42 -24.18 -13.37
CA GLY A 19 -0.81 -24.85 -14.52
C GLY A 19 0.42 -24.10 -15.06
N SER A 20 0.32 -22.77 -15.14
CA SER A 20 1.42 -21.92 -15.61
C SER A 20 2.60 -21.91 -14.62
N LEU A 21 2.34 -21.73 -13.33
CA LEU A 21 3.37 -21.71 -12.27
C LEU A 21 4.08 -23.06 -12.14
N GLN A 22 3.34 -24.16 -12.13
CA GLN A 22 3.87 -25.49 -11.81
C GLN A 22 4.55 -26.17 -13.00
N ASP A 23 4.12 -25.91 -14.24
CA ASP A 23 4.75 -26.47 -15.44
C ASP A 23 5.68 -25.47 -16.11
N VAL A 24 5.12 -24.49 -16.82
CA VAL A 24 5.88 -23.65 -17.77
C VAL A 24 6.93 -22.82 -17.05
N LEU A 25 6.54 -22.06 -16.03
CA LEU A 25 7.43 -21.12 -15.33
C LEU A 25 8.51 -21.86 -14.53
N THR A 26 8.18 -23.01 -13.96
CA THR A 26 9.15 -23.86 -13.27
C THR A 26 10.15 -24.47 -14.26
N ARG A 27 9.69 -24.94 -15.43
CA ARG A 27 10.55 -25.54 -16.46
C ARG A 27 11.55 -24.56 -17.05
N VAL A 28 11.19 -23.27 -17.15
CA VAL A 28 12.10 -22.22 -17.66
C VAL A 28 12.91 -21.54 -16.57
N ASP A 29 12.81 -21.98 -15.32
CA ASP A 29 13.52 -21.40 -14.17
C ASP A 29 13.27 -19.89 -14.03
N ALA A 30 12.01 -19.47 -14.14
CA ALA A 30 11.63 -18.06 -14.22
C ALA A 30 12.00 -17.27 -12.94
N ALA A 31 11.85 -17.87 -11.75
CA ALA A 31 12.10 -17.17 -10.48
C ALA A 31 13.58 -16.76 -10.26
N ASN A 32 14.54 -17.52 -10.80
CA ASN A 32 15.96 -17.16 -10.72
C ASN A 32 16.39 -16.10 -11.75
N ARG A 33 15.50 -15.72 -12.66
CA ARG A 33 15.75 -14.72 -13.72
C ARG A 33 15.22 -13.34 -13.38
N VAL A 34 14.58 -13.18 -12.22
CA VAL A 34 14.06 -11.90 -11.73
C VAL A 34 15.22 -11.01 -11.28
N HIS A 35 15.15 -9.71 -11.60
CA HIS A 35 16.14 -8.75 -11.12
C HIS A 35 16.19 -8.75 -9.57
N PRO A 36 17.37 -8.75 -8.92
CA PRO A 36 17.47 -8.85 -7.46
C PRO A 36 16.61 -7.81 -6.72
N LYS A 37 16.60 -6.54 -7.15
CA LYS A 37 15.76 -5.49 -6.53
C LYS A 37 14.27 -5.87 -6.54
N TRP A 38 13.79 -6.49 -7.61
CA TRP A 38 12.39 -6.86 -7.73
C TRP A 38 12.04 -8.11 -6.90
N ASN A 39 12.95 -9.09 -6.81
CA ASN A 39 12.80 -10.21 -5.86
C ASN A 39 12.58 -9.70 -4.44
N GLU A 40 13.42 -8.77 -3.99
CA GLU A 40 13.30 -8.15 -2.66
C GLU A 40 12.00 -7.35 -2.51
N SER A 41 11.58 -6.64 -3.56
CA SER A 41 10.33 -5.88 -3.54
C SER A 41 9.11 -6.77 -3.38
N MET A 42 9.13 -7.96 -4.00
CA MET A 42 8.03 -8.91 -3.89
C MET A 42 7.90 -9.54 -2.50
N LYS A 43 8.97 -9.58 -1.69
CA LYS A 43 8.87 -9.95 -0.25
C LYS A 43 7.88 -9.04 0.46
N VAL A 44 7.98 -7.74 0.19
CA VAL A 44 7.12 -6.71 0.80
C VAL A 44 5.76 -6.70 0.13
N ILE A 45 5.69 -6.47 -1.19
CA ILE A 45 4.43 -6.30 -1.93
C ILE A 45 3.49 -7.47 -1.66
N SER A 46 3.96 -8.70 -1.84
CA SER A 46 3.11 -9.88 -1.70
C SER A 46 2.69 -10.13 -0.26
N ASN A 47 3.58 -9.95 0.74
CA ASN A 47 3.20 -10.19 2.13
C ASN A 47 2.38 -9.07 2.75
N PHE A 48 2.56 -7.83 2.30
CA PHE A 48 1.79 -6.70 2.77
C PHE A 48 0.40 -6.71 2.13
N LEU A 49 0.27 -7.03 0.84
CA LEU A 49 -1.05 -7.28 0.24
C LEU A 49 -1.76 -8.44 0.94
N GLU A 50 -1.06 -9.54 1.26
CA GLU A 50 -1.65 -10.68 1.99
C GLU A 50 -2.40 -10.28 3.26
N VAL A 51 -1.94 -9.26 4.01
CA VAL A 51 -2.68 -8.82 5.21
C VAL A 51 -3.95 -8.03 4.87
N GLY A 52 -3.93 -7.28 3.76
CA GLY A 52 -5.10 -6.61 3.20
C GLY A 52 -6.17 -7.64 2.89
N GLU A 53 -5.81 -8.62 2.06
CA GLU A 53 -6.74 -9.70 1.67
C GLU A 53 -7.27 -10.41 2.91
N TYR A 54 -6.39 -10.76 3.86
CA TYR A 54 -6.81 -11.50 5.04
C TYR A 54 -7.81 -10.71 5.93
N ASN A 55 -7.61 -9.40 6.11
CA ASN A 55 -8.55 -8.59 6.87
C ASN A 55 -9.80 -8.23 6.08
N ALA A 56 -9.72 -8.17 4.74
CA ALA A 56 -10.87 -7.99 3.88
C ALA A 56 -11.88 -9.14 4.02
N ILE A 57 -11.43 -10.37 4.32
CA ILE A 57 -12.31 -11.50 4.71
C ILE A 57 -13.20 -11.10 5.90
N ALA A 58 -12.59 -10.58 6.97
CA ALA A 58 -13.31 -10.22 8.18
C ALA A 58 -14.17 -8.95 7.98
N ALA A 59 -13.65 -7.97 7.25
CA ALA A 59 -14.36 -6.75 6.89
C ALA A 59 -15.65 -7.08 6.14
N THR A 60 -15.57 -7.91 5.09
CA THR A 60 -16.73 -8.30 4.29
C THR A 60 -17.65 -9.26 5.04
N GLY A 61 -17.14 -10.03 6.01
CA GLY A 61 -17.95 -10.74 6.99
C GLY A 61 -18.79 -9.80 7.86
N MET A 62 -18.20 -8.69 8.32
CA MET A 62 -18.91 -7.63 9.06
C MET A 62 -19.94 -6.90 8.18
N LEU A 63 -19.62 -6.62 6.91
CA LEU A 63 -20.57 -6.01 5.97
C LEU A 63 -21.72 -6.95 5.63
N TRP A 64 -21.42 -8.25 5.49
CA TRP A 64 -22.45 -9.29 5.37
C TRP A 64 -23.39 -9.27 6.56
N ASP A 65 -22.90 -9.16 7.80
CA ASP A 65 -23.74 -9.05 8.98
C ASP A 65 -24.61 -7.78 8.95
N SER A 66 -24.00 -6.64 8.61
CA SER A 66 -24.61 -5.30 8.59
C SER A 66 -25.77 -5.15 7.59
N ALA A 67 -25.66 -5.74 6.40
CA ALA A 67 -26.71 -5.64 5.38
C ALA A 67 -27.97 -6.41 5.79
N THR A 68 -29.17 -5.90 5.49
CA THR A 68 -30.41 -6.67 5.70
C THR A 68 -30.88 -7.40 4.44
N ALA A 69 -30.64 -6.82 3.27
CA ALA A 69 -31.08 -7.37 1.99
C ALA A 69 -30.30 -8.66 1.64
N PRO A 70 -30.98 -9.78 1.33
CA PRO A 70 -30.32 -11.05 1.01
C PRO A 70 -29.33 -10.96 -0.17
N GLU A 71 -29.64 -10.13 -1.17
CA GLU A 71 -28.77 -9.94 -2.33
C GLU A 71 -27.48 -9.17 -1.98
N GLN A 72 -27.60 -8.13 -1.15
CA GLN A 72 -26.43 -7.38 -0.66
C GLN A 72 -25.55 -8.26 0.23
N LYS A 73 -26.17 -9.05 1.12
CA LYS A 73 -25.49 -10.09 1.90
C LYS A 73 -24.72 -11.07 1.00
N ASN A 74 -25.34 -11.51 -0.11
CA ASN A 74 -24.70 -12.42 -1.06
C ASN A 74 -23.56 -11.76 -1.84
N GLY A 75 -23.62 -10.44 -2.11
CA GLY A 75 -22.53 -9.68 -2.73
C GLY A 75 -21.29 -9.66 -1.85
N TYR A 76 -21.46 -9.29 -0.57
CA TYR A 76 -20.37 -9.32 0.40
C TYR A 76 -19.85 -10.74 0.66
N LEU A 77 -20.73 -11.76 0.71
CA LEU A 77 -20.29 -13.15 0.82
C LEU A 77 -19.42 -13.58 -0.37
N GLY A 78 -19.74 -13.15 -1.59
CA GLY A 78 -18.89 -13.39 -2.75
C GLY A 78 -17.47 -12.85 -2.51
N GLN A 79 -17.38 -11.63 -1.99
CA GLN A 79 -16.11 -11.01 -1.65
C GLN A 79 -15.40 -11.76 -0.51
N VAL A 80 -16.06 -12.15 0.59
CA VAL A 80 -15.46 -12.97 1.67
C VAL A 80 -14.65 -14.15 1.10
N LEU A 81 -15.21 -14.84 0.12
CA LEU A 81 -14.57 -16.01 -0.49
C LEU A 81 -13.44 -15.61 -1.46
N ASP A 82 -13.58 -14.50 -2.18
CA ASP A 82 -12.53 -13.95 -3.04
C ASP A 82 -11.31 -13.56 -2.18
N GLU A 83 -11.51 -12.93 -1.02
CA GLU A 83 -10.41 -12.52 -0.14
C GLU A 83 -9.66 -13.70 0.49
N ILE A 84 -10.35 -14.82 0.72
CA ILE A 84 -9.70 -16.09 1.09
C ILE A 84 -8.82 -16.57 -0.06
N ARG A 85 -9.31 -16.49 -1.30
CA ARG A 85 -8.55 -16.87 -2.50
C ARG A 85 -7.31 -15.99 -2.63
N HIS A 86 -7.46 -14.67 -2.51
CA HIS A 86 -6.39 -13.68 -2.67
C HIS A 86 -5.32 -13.81 -1.58
N THR A 87 -5.72 -14.06 -0.33
CA THR A 87 -4.79 -14.38 0.77
C THR A 87 -3.89 -15.56 0.39
N ASN A 88 -4.47 -16.64 -0.12
CA ASN A 88 -3.71 -17.83 -0.52
C ASN A 88 -2.86 -17.58 -1.77
N GLN A 89 -3.30 -16.74 -2.69
CA GLN A 89 -2.55 -16.36 -3.89
C GLN A 89 -1.32 -15.52 -3.56
N CYS A 90 -1.45 -14.50 -2.70
CA CYS A 90 -0.33 -13.72 -2.18
C CYS A 90 0.65 -14.59 -1.37
N ALA A 91 0.13 -15.54 -0.58
CA ALA A 91 0.97 -16.53 0.11
C ALA A 91 1.71 -17.42 -0.89
N TYR A 92 1.07 -17.81 -2.00
CA TYR A 92 1.65 -18.68 -3.01
C TYR A 92 2.79 -18.03 -3.79
N ILE A 93 2.70 -16.72 -4.08
CA ILE A 93 3.81 -15.96 -4.67
C ILE A 93 5.05 -16.06 -3.78
N ASN A 94 4.93 -15.71 -2.50
CA ASN A 94 6.04 -15.81 -1.56
C ASN A 94 6.56 -17.24 -1.40
N TYR A 95 5.67 -18.23 -1.37
CA TYR A 95 6.05 -19.65 -1.36
C TYR A 95 6.87 -20.02 -2.61
N TYR A 96 6.43 -19.56 -3.79
CA TYR A 96 7.09 -19.87 -5.05
C TYR A 96 8.49 -19.24 -5.12
N PHE A 97 8.61 -17.95 -4.77
CA PHE A 97 9.91 -17.26 -4.67
C PHE A 97 10.83 -17.89 -3.62
N ALA A 98 10.31 -18.26 -2.44
CA ALA A 98 11.11 -18.93 -1.41
C ALA A 98 11.65 -20.29 -1.87
N LYS A 99 10.91 -21.00 -2.74
CA LYS A 99 11.27 -22.34 -3.20
C LYS A 99 12.18 -22.33 -4.43
N GLN A 100 11.96 -21.38 -5.34
CA GLN A 100 12.56 -21.38 -6.68
C GLN A 100 13.46 -20.16 -6.95
N GLY A 101 13.36 -19.11 -6.16
CA GLY A 101 14.04 -17.83 -6.39
C GLY A 101 15.45 -17.75 -5.80
N GLN A 102 16.06 -16.59 -6.02
CA GLN A 102 17.47 -16.32 -5.72
C GLN A 102 17.76 -16.11 -4.22
N ASP A 103 16.77 -15.66 -3.43
CA ASP A 103 16.92 -15.42 -1.99
C ASP A 103 15.61 -15.70 -1.25
N ALA A 104 15.57 -16.81 -0.53
CA ALA A 104 14.39 -17.27 0.18
C ALA A 104 14.14 -16.54 1.52
N ALA A 105 15.16 -15.92 2.12
CA ALA A 105 15.01 -15.27 3.42
C ALA A 105 14.07 -14.07 3.30
N GLY A 106 13.14 -13.91 4.25
CA GLY A 106 12.07 -12.90 4.15
C GLY A 106 10.87 -13.40 3.37
N HIS A 107 11.01 -14.00 2.18
CA HIS A 107 9.87 -14.66 1.52
C HIS A 107 9.31 -15.82 2.35
N ASN A 108 10.20 -16.61 2.97
CA ASN A 108 9.82 -17.79 3.73
C ASN A 108 9.29 -17.51 5.14
N ASP A 109 9.39 -16.27 5.64
CA ASP A 109 9.07 -15.97 7.04
C ASP A 109 8.55 -14.54 7.32
N ALA A 110 8.19 -13.76 6.29
CA ALA A 110 7.68 -12.40 6.41
C ALA A 110 6.58 -12.25 7.47
N ARG A 111 5.69 -13.26 7.63
CA ARG A 111 4.61 -13.25 8.65
C ARG A 111 5.10 -13.01 10.08
N ARG A 112 6.35 -13.37 10.40
CA ARG A 112 7.01 -13.02 11.67
C ARG A 112 7.97 -11.84 11.53
N THR A 113 8.81 -11.81 10.50
CA THR A 113 9.91 -10.84 10.38
C THR A 113 9.41 -9.43 10.05
N ARG A 114 8.23 -9.28 9.42
CA ARG A 114 7.56 -7.98 9.24
C ARG A 114 7.32 -7.22 10.55
N ALA A 115 7.23 -7.92 11.68
CA ALA A 115 6.96 -7.30 12.98
C ALA A 115 8.09 -6.39 13.47
N ILE A 116 9.30 -6.50 12.91
CA ILE A 116 10.50 -5.75 13.30
C ILE A 116 10.44 -4.31 12.79
N GLY A 117 10.04 -4.11 11.53
CA GLY A 117 10.17 -2.83 10.82
C GLY A 117 9.00 -1.86 11.03
N PRO A 118 9.24 -0.54 10.88
CA PRO A 118 8.21 0.48 11.07
C PRO A 118 7.16 0.51 9.93
N LEU A 119 7.56 0.21 8.68
CA LEU A 119 6.64 0.22 7.52
C LEU A 119 5.44 -0.71 7.72
N TRP A 120 5.66 -1.85 8.37
CA TRP A 120 4.60 -2.80 8.68
C TRP A 120 3.48 -2.19 9.54
N LYS A 121 3.80 -1.25 10.44
CA LYS A 121 2.80 -0.62 11.31
C LYS A 121 1.82 0.23 10.50
N GLY A 122 2.31 0.96 9.50
CA GLY A 122 1.47 1.71 8.57
C GLY A 122 0.61 0.79 7.71
N MET A 123 1.17 -0.33 7.24
CA MET A 123 0.40 -1.32 6.47
C MET A 123 -0.78 -1.86 7.30
N LYS A 124 -0.55 -2.23 8.56
CA LYS A 124 -1.64 -2.65 9.45
C LYS A 124 -2.68 -1.55 9.65
N ARG A 125 -2.28 -0.28 9.74
CA ARG A 125 -3.23 0.81 9.94
C ARG A 125 -4.21 0.93 8.77
N VAL A 126 -3.75 0.77 7.52
CA VAL A 126 -4.58 0.96 6.33
C VAL A 126 -5.29 -0.32 5.88
N PHE A 127 -4.59 -1.46 5.87
CA PHE A 127 -5.02 -2.76 5.33
C PHE A 127 -5.24 -3.83 6.42
N SER A 128 -5.38 -3.40 7.67
CA SER A 128 -5.92 -4.25 8.73
C SER A 128 -6.91 -3.45 9.54
N ASP A 129 -6.43 -2.62 10.47
CA ASP A 129 -7.24 -1.92 11.44
C ASP A 129 -8.28 -1.03 10.75
N GLY A 130 -7.90 -0.32 9.67
CA GLY A 130 -8.82 0.51 8.88
C GLY A 130 -9.92 -0.26 8.13
N PHE A 131 -9.76 -1.57 7.92
CA PHE A 131 -10.77 -2.40 7.26
C PHE A 131 -11.79 -3.00 8.22
N ILE A 132 -11.48 -3.12 9.52
CA ILE A 132 -12.31 -3.88 10.48
C ILE A 132 -12.63 -3.14 11.79
N SER A 133 -11.99 -2.00 12.08
CA SER A 133 -12.11 -1.31 13.38
C SER A 133 -12.74 0.08 13.23
N GLY A 134 -14.06 0.15 13.29
CA GLY A 134 -14.84 1.37 13.16
C GLY A 134 -16.30 1.07 12.83
N ASP A 135 -17.06 2.08 12.42
CA ASP A 135 -18.37 1.84 11.82
C ASP A 135 -18.23 0.96 10.56
N ALA A 136 -19.19 0.06 10.32
CA ALA A 136 -19.15 -0.82 9.17
C ALA A 136 -19.12 -0.05 7.83
N VAL A 137 -19.79 1.11 7.75
CA VAL A 137 -19.73 2.01 6.60
C VAL A 137 -18.35 2.64 6.47
N GLU A 138 -17.74 3.14 7.55
CA GLU A 138 -16.36 3.67 7.52
C GLU A 138 -15.37 2.60 7.03
N CYS A 139 -15.53 1.36 7.49
CA CYS A 139 -14.73 0.20 7.08
C CYS A 139 -14.94 -0.16 5.61
N SER A 140 -16.19 -0.17 5.13
CA SER A 140 -16.51 -0.37 3.71
C SER A 140 -15.91 0.72 2.82
N ILE A 141 -15.90 1.97 3.30
CA ILE A 141 -15.29 3.07 2.55
C ILE A 141 -13.77 2.92 2.50
N ASN A 142 -13.13 2.56 3.62
CA ASN A 142 -11.69 2.26 3.65
C ASN A 142 -11.33 1.10 2.71
N LEU A 143 -12.07 -0.01 2.76
CA LEU A 143 -11.84 -1.20 1.94
C LEU A 143 -12.23 -0.96 0.49
N GLN A 144 -13.52 -0.82 0.21
CA GLN A 144 -14.05 -0.96 -1.14
C GLN A 144 -14.06 0.35 -1.92
N LEU A 145 -14.44 1.45 -1.26
CA LEU A 145 -14.64 2.72 -1.95
C LEU A 145 -13.33 3.50 -2.15
N VAL A 146 -12.34 3.29 -1.29
CA VAL A 146 -11.02 3.91 -1.34
C VAL A 146 -9.94 2.85 -1.59
N GLY A 147 -9.74 1.88 -0.70
CA GLY A 147 -8.66 0.89 -0.78
C GLY A 147 -8.62 0.22 -2.15
N GLU A 148 -9.68 -0.49 -2.51
CA GLU A 148 -9.80 -1.20 -3.78
C GLU A 148 -9.94 -0.26 -4.97
N ALA A 149 -10.95 0.61 -4.95
CA ALA A 149 -11.28 1.43 -6.12
C ALA A 149 -10.26 2.52 -6.45
N CYS A 150 -9.47 3.00 -5.47
CA CYS A 150 -8.44 4.02 -5.69
C CYS A 150 -7.05 3.40 -5.82
N PHE A 151 -6.73 2.39 -5.00
CA PHE A 151 -5.38 1.83 -4.90
C PHE A 151 -5.29 0.39 -5.41
N THR A 152 -5.95 -0.60 -4.80
CA THR A 152 -5.69 -2.03 -5.07
C THR A 152 -5.95 -2.42 -6.52
N ASN A 153 -7.09 -2.03 -7.10
CA ASN A 153 -7.40 -2.41 -8.48
C ASN A 153 -6.33 -1.91 -9.49
N PRO A 154 -6.01 -0.60 -9.57
CA PRO A 154 -4.93 -0.15 -10.45
C PRO A 154 -3.54 -0.64 -9.99
N LEU A 155 -3.31 -0.83 -8.68
CA LEU A 155 -2.06 -1.35 -8.13
C LEU A 155 -1.76 -2.77 -8.62
N ILE A 156 -2.74 -3.68 -8.60
CA ILE A 156 -2.54 -5.07 -8.99
C ILE A 156 -2.04 -5.14 -10.43
N VAL A 157 -2.68 -4.41 -11.36
CA VAL A 157 -2.24 -4.35 -12.75
C VAL A 157 -0.84 -3.74 -12.86
N ALA A 158 -0.58 -2.62 -12.21
CA ALA A 158 0.72 -1.96 -12.26
C ALA A 158 1.84 -2.87 -11.75
N VAL A 159 1.64 -3.58 -10.63
CA VAL A 159 2.64 -4.53 -10.12
C VAL A 159 2.99 -5.57 -11.19
N THR A 160 2.05 -6.00 -12.04
CA THR A 160 2.36 -6.92 -13.16
C THR A 160 3.22 -6.29 -14.25
N GLU A 161 3.02 -5.00 -14.54
CA GLU A 161 3.81 -4.24 -15.51
C GLU A 161 5.25 -4.05 -15.02
N TRP A 162 5.41 -3.63 -13.76
CA TRP A 162 6.73 -3.49 -13.14
C TRP A 162 7.42 -4.84 -12.96
N ALA A 163 6.66 -5.90 -12.64
CA ALA A 163 7.18 -7.26 -12.51
C ALA A 163 7.76 -7.78 -13.82
N SER A 164 6.96 -7.77 -14.88
CA SER A 164 7.40 -8.23 -16.21
C SER A 164 8.59 -7.43 -16.74
N ALA A 165 8.59 -6.10 -16.54
CA ALA A 165 9.75 -5.26 -16.88
C ALA A 165 11.03 -5.67 -16.13
N ASN A 166 10.91 -6.23 -14.93
CA ASN A 166 12.03 -6.70 -14.10
C ASN A 166 12.23 -8.23 -14.14
N GLY A 167 11.64 -8.92 -15.12
CA GLY A 167 11.85 -10.34 -15.38
C GLY A 167 11.00 -11.30 -14.53
N ASP A 168 10.01 -10.79 -13.79
CA ASP A 168 9.08 -11.56 -12.98
C ASP A 168 7.78 -11.84 -13.75
N GLU A 169 7.59 -13.10 -14.12
CA GLU A 169 6.39 -13.62 -14.78
C GLU A 169 5.44 -14.37 -13.81
N MET A 170 5.87 -14.58 -12.57
CA MET A 170 5.11 -15.27 -11.53
C MET A 170 4.02 -14.34 -11.00
N THR A 171 4.39 -13.11 -10.68
CA THR A 171 3.47 -12.11 -10.16
C THR A 171 2.39 -11.78 -11.20
N PRO A 172 2.68 -11.51 -12.50
CA PRO A 172 1.65 -11.37 -13.53
C PRO A 172 0.68 -12.56 -13.60
N THR A 173 1.18 -13.79 -13.52
CA THR A 173 0.35 -15.01 -13.57
C THR A 173 -0.67 -15.05 -12.43
N VAL A 174 -0.31 -14.54 -11.25
CA VAL A 174 -1.18 -14.55 -10.07
C VAL A 174 -2.06 -13.30 -10.01
N PHE A 175 -1.46 -12.11 -10.15
CA PHE A 175 -2.15 -10.84 -9.94
C PHE A 175 -3.17 -10.54 -11.05
N LEU A 176 -2.92 -10.93 -12.30
CA LEU A 176 -3.95 -10.83 -13.34
C LEU A 176 -5.13 -11.79 -13.09
N SER A 177 -4.97 -12.82 -12.26
CA SER A 177 -6.06 -13.71 -11.85
C SER A 177 -6.87 -13.12 -10.68
N ILE A 178 -6.19 -12.44 -9.74
CA ILE A 178 -6.79 -11.64 -8.66
C ILE A 178 -7.63 -10.50 -9.25
N GLU A 179 -7.07 -9.73 -10.19
CA GLU A 179 -7.71 -8.55 -10.79
C GLU A 179 -9.10 -8.83 -11.37
N THR A 180 -9.31 -10.04 -11.92
CA THR A 180 -10.63 -10.42 -12.46
C THR A 180 -11.76 -10.46 -11.43
N ASP A 181 -11.44 -10.38 -10.14
CA ASP A 181 -12.39 -10.35 -9.02
C ASP A 181 -12.74 -8.94 -8.56
N GLU A 182 -11.79 -8.01 -8.65
CA GLU A 182 -11.85 -6.66 -8.07
C GLU A 182 -13.09 -5.86 -8.51
N LEU A 183 -13.57 -6.05 -9.74
CA LEU A 183 -14.78 -5.36 -10.21
C LEU A 183 -16.02 -5.73 -9.39
N ARG A 184 -16.09 -6.93 -8.82
CA ARG A 184 -17.20 -7.32 -7.92
C ARG A 184 -17.10 -6.61 -6.58
N HIS A 185 -15.88 -6.37 -6.10
CA HIS A 185 -15.63 -5.73 -4.81
C HIS A 185 -15.90 -4.22 -4.88
N MET A 186 -15.47 -3.58 -5.97
CA MET A 186 -15.87 -2.21 -6.29
C MET A 186 -17.39 -2.04 -6.42
N ALA A 187 -18.08 -3.03 -6.99
CA ALA A 187 -19.54 -3.02 -7.06
C ALA A 187 -20.18 -3.14 -5.66
N ASN A 188 -19.59 -3.92 -4.74
CA ASN A 188 -20.03 -3.97 -3.35
C ASN A 188 -19.89 -2.60 -2.67
N GLY A 189 -18.76 -1.91 -2.81
CA GLY A 189 -18.58 -0.55 -2.27
C GLY A 189 -19.60 0.45 -2.83
N TYR A 190 -19.87 0.39 -4.14
CA TYR A 190 -20.96 1.18 -4.76
C TYR A 190 -22.31 0.85 -4.10
N GLN A 191 -22.63 -0.42 -3.88
CA GLN A 191 -23.88 -0.84 -3.25
C GLN A 191 -23.97 -0.50 -1.75
N THR A 192 -22.86 -0.39 -1.02
CA THR A 192 -22.85 0.19 0.34
C THR A 192 -23.47 1.58 0.30
N VAL A 193 -22.97 2.45 -0.59
CA VAL A 193 -23.49 3.83 -0.73
C VAL A 193 -24.95 3.84 -1.13
N VAL A 194 -25.36 3.02 -2.12
CA VAL A 194 -26.77 2.94 -2.55
C VAL A 194 -27.68 2.51 -1.40
N SER A 195 -27.25 1.54 -0.60
CA SER A 195 -28.08 0.98 0.48
C SER A 195 -28.40 1.97 1.59
N ILE A 196 -27.54 2.97 1.80
CA ILE A 196 -27.70 3.99 2.85
C ILE A 196 -28.14 5.36 2.29
N ALA A 197 -28.21 5.53 0.97
CA ALA A 197 -28.41 6.84 0.34
C ALA A 197 -29.71 7.57 0.74
N ASN A 198 -30.74 6.84 1.15
CA ASN A 198 -32.01 7.41 1.61
C ASN A 198 -32.11 7.53 3.15
N ASP A 199 -31.06 7.16 3.89
CA ASP A 199 -30.98 7.40 5.33
C ASP A 199 -30.55 8.85 5.59
N GLU A 200 -31.27 9.55 6.48
CA GLU A 200 -30.90 10.90 6.90
C GLU A 200 -29.49 10.97 7.50
N ALA A 201 -29.01 9.88 8.12
CA ALA A 201 -27.67 9.78 8.66
C ALA A 201 -26.58 9.89 7.57
N ALA A 202 -26.84 9.34 6.36
CA ALA A 202 -25.86 9.38 5.27
C ALA A 202 -25.53 10.82 4.87
N SER A 203 -26.53 11.71 4.82
CA SER A 203 -26.32 13.13 4.53
C SER A 203 -25.43 13.87 5.55
N LYS A 204 -25.32 13.35 6.77
CA LYS A 204 -24.57 13.96 7.88
C LYS A 204 -23.14 13.43 7.98
N TYR A 205 -22.96 12.12 7.78
CA TYR A 205 -21.70 11.45 8.16
C TYR A 205 -20.87 10.96 6.97
N LEU A 206 -21.51 10.57 5.85
CA LEU A 206 -20.85 9.85 4.75
C LEU A 206 -19.61 10.56 4.19
N ASN A 207 -19.70 11.87 3.92
CA ASN A 207 -18.56 12.62 3.38
C ASN A 207 -17.45 12.87 4.41
N THR A 208 -17.77 12.84 5.71
CA THR A 208 -16.74 12.89 6.77
C THR A 208 -15.98 11.57 6.82
N ASP A 209 -16.69 10.44 6.83
CA ASP A 209 -16.08 9.11 6.84
C ASP A 209 -15.28 8.87 5.56
N LEU A 210 -15.80 9.29 4.40
CA LEU A 210 -15.08 9.23 3.13
C LEU A 210 -13.81 10.06 3.13
N ASN A 211 -13.84 11.28 3.67
CA ASN A 211 -12.63 12.07 3.78
C ASN A 211 -11.60 11.42 4.72
N ASN A 212 -12.06 10.85 5.83
CA ASN A 212 -11.19 10.20 6.81
C ASN A 212 -10.56 8.91 6.25
N ALA A 213 -11.35 8.08 5.57
CA ALA A 213 -10.90 6.88 4.90
C ALA A 213 -9.94 7.21 3.76
N PHE A 214 -10.26 8.19 2.90
CA PHE A 214 -9.36 8.66 1.86
C PHE A 214 -8.00 9.07 2.44
N TRP A 215 -8.00 9.93 3.47
CA TRP A 215 -6.76 10.37 4.10
C TRP A 215 -5.98 9.20 4.71
N THR A 216 -6.67 8.27 5.39
CA THR A 216 -6.07 7.07 5.98
C THR A 216 -5.31 6.25 4.92
N GLN A 217 -5.98 5.89 3.83
CA GLN A 217 -5.39 5.04 2.79
C GLN A 217 -4.24 5.76 2.06
N GLN A 218 -4.48 6.99 1.59
CA GLN A 218 -3.48 7.72 0.81
C GLN A 218 -2.22 8.05 1.64
N LYS A 219 -2.36 8.30 2.96
CA LYS A 219 -1.23 8.71 3.79
C LYS A 219 -0.14 7.63 3.82
N TYR A 220 -0.51 6.37 3.69
CA TYR A 220 0.42 5.25 3.55
C TYR A 220 0.79 4.97 2.09
N PHE A 221 -0.19 4.82 1.20
CA PHE A 221 0.08 4.37 -0.18
C PHE A 221 0.81 5.40 -1.04
N THR A 222 0.57 6.69 -0.83
CA THR A 222 1.24 7.76 -1.57
C THR A 222 2.77 7.66 -1.43
N PRO A 223 3.38 7.61 -0.24
CA PRO A 223 4.82 7.42 -0.14
C PRO A 223 5.29 5.99 -0.40
N VAL A 224 4.54 4.97 0.05
CA VAL A 224 5.03 3.58 0.03
C VAL A 224 5.03 2.99 -1.37
N LEU A 225 3.97 3.18 -2.17
CA LEU A 225 3.90 2.60 -3.51
C LEU A 225 4.95 3.22 -4.44
N GLY A 226 5.12 4.55 -4.40
CA GLY A 226 6.17 5.22 -5.17
C GLY A 226 7.57 4.73 -4.77
N MET A 227 7.80 4.51 -3.47
CA MET A 227 9.07 3.97 -2.99
C MET A 227 9.32 2.56 -3.52
N MET A 228 8.32 1.66 -3.40
CA MET A 228 8.44 0.28 -3.85
C MET A 228 8.62 0.18 -5.37
N PHE A 229 7.88 0.95 -6.15
CA PHE A 229 8.01 0.94 -7.60
C PHE A 229 9.33 1.53 -8.06
N GLU A 230 9.65 2.74 -7.63
CA GLU A 230 10.81 3.43 -8.20
C GLU A 230 12.14 2.90 -7.63
N TYR A 231 12.24 2.69 -6.31
CA TYR A 231 13.50 2.25 -5.69
C TYR A 231 13.63 0.73 -5.63
N GLY A 232 12.52 0.00 -5.67
CA GLY A 232 12.49 -1.47 -5.67
C GLY A 232 12.66 -2.12 -7.05
N SER A 233 12.74 -1.34 -8.11
CA SER A 233 12.96 -1.83 -9.49
C SER A 233 14.34 -1.45 -9.99
N HIS A 234 14.76 -2.06 -11.10
CA HIS A 234 15.83 -1.55 -11.95
C HIS A 234 15.26 -0.94 -13.23
N PHE A 235 14.44 -1.69 -13.96
CA PHE A 235 13.72 -1.18 -15.12
C PHE A 235 12.48 -0.42 -14.67
N LYS A 236 12.39 0.86 -15.08
CA LYS A 236 11.31 1.77 -14.70
C LYS A 236 10.18 1.76 -15.74
N VAL A 237 8.93 1.78 -15.27
CA VAL A 237 7.75 1.87 -16.16
C VAL A 237 7.31 3.33 -16.32
N GLU A 238 7.00 4.01 -15.22
CA GLU A 238 6.53 5.41 -15.21
C GLU A 238 6.90 6.09 -13.88
N PRO A 239 7.20 7.41 -13.85
CA PRO A 239 7.36 8.12 -12.59
C PRO A 239 6.05 8.17 -11.79
N TRP A 240 6.14 7.84 -10.51
CA TRP A 240 5.03 7.73 -9.57
C TRP A 240 4.14 8.97 -9.52
N VAL A 241 4.70 10.17 -9.67
CA VAL A 241 3.89 11.41 -9.68
C VAL A 241 2.85 11.44 -10.82
N LYS A 242 3.14 10.83 -11.98
CA LYS A 242 2.17 10.71 -13.08
C LYS A 242 1.12 9.65 -12.75
N THR A 243 1.57 8.49 -12.28
CA THR A 243 0.72 7.37 -11.85
C THR A 243 -0.26 7.79 -10.77
N TRP A 244 0.22 8.43 -9.69
CA TRP A 244 -0.58 8.92 -8.58
C TRP A 244 -1.63 9.93 -9.04
N ASN A 245 -1.24 10.89 -9.88
CA ASN A 245 -2.20 11.87 -10.39
C ASN A 245 -3.30 11.21 -11.22
N ARG A 246 -2.95 10.26 -12.10
CA ARG A 246 -3.92 9.52 -12.89
C ARG A 246 -4.87 8.72 -11.99
N TRP A 247 -4.34 7.87 -11.11
CA TRP A 247 -5.16 6.99 -10.27
C TRP A 247 -6.03 7.75 -9.29
N VAL A 248 -5.40 8.63 -8.49
CA VAL A 248 -6.07 9.25 -7.33
C VAL A 248 -6.88 10.47 -7.75
N TYR A 249 -6.33 11.31 -8.62
CA TYR A 249 -6.94 12.61 -8.93
C TYR A 249 -7.91 12.54 -10.11
N GLU A 250 -7.57 11.81 -11.17
CA GLU A 250 -8.36 11.73 -12.40
C GLU A 250 -9.38 10.58 -12.36
N ASP A 251 -8.89 9.35 -12.26
CA ASP A 251 -9.70 8.14 -12.34
C ASP A 251 -10.61 8.01 -11.12
N TRP A 252 -10.03 8.05 -9.91
CA TRP A 252 -10.79 7.89 -8.69
C TRP A 252 -11.54 9.15 -8.28
N GLY A 253 -10.80 10.23 -7.97
CA GLY A 253 -11.36 11.47 -7.43
C GLY A 253 -12.27 12.22 -8.40
N GLY A 254 -12.08 12.03 -9.71
CA GLY A 254 -12.91 12.57 -10.78
C GLY A 254 -14.00 11.60 -11.23
N ILE A 255 -13.62 10.51 -11.90
CA ILE A 255 -14.58 9.65 -12.60
C ILE A 255 -15.35 8.74 -11.64
N TRP A 256 -14.65 7.99 -10.78
CA TRP A 256 -15.27 7.01 -9.89
C TRP A 256 -16.19 7.67 -8.86
N ILE A 257 -15.66 8.64 -8.10
CA ILE A 257 -16.44 9.39 -7.12
C ILE A 257 -17.54 10.22 -7.79
N GLY A 258 -17.30 10.76 -8.99
CA GLY A 258 -18.31 11.47 -9.76
C GLY A 258 -19.58 10.65 -10.04
N ARG A 259 -19.48 9.32 -10.20
CA ARG A 259 -20.65 8.43 -10.38
C ARG A 259 -21.55 8.36 -9.15
N LEU A 260 -21.00 8.64 -7.97
CA LEU A 260 -21.69 8.59 -6.68
C LEU A 260 -22.31 9.94 -6.28
N GLY A 261 -22.07 11.01 -7.05
CA GLY A 261 -22.59 12.35 -6.75
C GLY A 261 -24.12 12.42 -6.63
N LYS A 262 -24.84 11.59 -7.39
CA LYS A 262 -26.31 11.45 -7.28
C LYS A 262 -26.80 10.90 -5.94
N TYR A 263 -25.92 10.34 -5.12
CA TYR A 263 -26.19 9.87 -3.76
C TYR A 263 -25.62 10.81 -2.68
N GLY A 264 -25.21 12.03 -3.06
CA GLY A 264 -24.66 13.01 -2.13
C GLY A 264 -23.19 12.83 -1.78
N VAL A 265 -22.47 11.97 -2.49
CA VAL A 265 -21.02 11.80 -2.31
C VAL A 265 -20.24 12.91 -3.01
N GLU A 266 -19.28 13.48 -2.30
CA GLU A 266 -18.38 14.51 -2.81
C GLU A 266 -16.92 14.01 -2.82
N SER A 267 -16.09 14.54 -3.72
CA SER A 267 -14.65 14.28 -3.67
C SER A 267 -14.07 14.74 -2.32
N PRO A 268 -13.17 13.99 -1.68
CA PRO A 268 -12.64 14.33 -0.36
C PRO A 268 -12.07 15.74 -0.28
N ARG A 269 -12.46 16.50 0.75
CA ARG A 269 -11.91 17.85 1.02
C ARG A 269 -10.38 17.88 1.14
N SER A 270 -9.77 16.77 1.54
CA SER A 270 -8.32 16.60 1.70
C SER A 270 -7.58 16.19 0.41
N LEU A 271 -8.28 15.93 -0.71
CA LEU A 271 -7.69 15.47 -1.97
C LEU A 271 -6.61 16.44 -2.51
N ARG A 272 -6.82 17.74 -2.35
CA ARG A 272 -5.86 18.77 -2.80
C ARG A 272 -4.61 18.80 -1.93
N ASP A 273 -4.71 18.44 -0.66
CA ASP A 273 -3.55 18.36 0.23
C ASP A 273 -2.76 17.09 -0.07
N ALA A 274 -3.43 15.94 -0.26
CA ALA A 274 -2.79 14.69 -0.68
C ALA A 274 -1.97 14.87 -1.98
N LYS A 275 -2.49 15.66 -2.94
CA LYS A 275 -1.79 15.95 -4.20
C LYS A 275 -0.52 16.77 -4.03
N LYS A 276 -0.46 17.67 -3.05
CA LYS A 276 0.77 18.44 -2.78
C LYS A 276 1.85 17.53 -2.23
N ASP A 277 1.47 16.66 -1.29
CA ASP A 277 2.38 15.75 -0.60
C ASP A 277 2.94 14.66 -1.54
N ALA A 278 2.14 14.23 -2.52
CA ALA A 278 2.47 13.12 -3.42
C ALA A 278 3.75 13.30 -4.25
N TYR A 279 4.24 14.53 -4.44
CA TYR A 279 5.39 14.79 -5.28
C TYR A 279 6.70 14.24 -4.69
N TRP A 280 6.98 14.52 -3.40
CA TRP A 280 8.25 14.16 -2.76
C TRP A 280 8.14 13.03 -1.72
N ALA A 281 6.93 12.72 -1.24
CA ALA A 281 6.74 11.86 -0.07
C ALA A 281 7.39 10.47 -0.18
N HIS A 282 7.44 9.89 -1.39
CA HIS A 282 8.03 8.57 -1.59
C HIS A 282 9.57 8.57 -1.59
N HIS A 283 10.21 9.66 -2.05
CA HIS A 283 11.65 9.84 -1.94
C HIS A 283 12.07 10.09 -0.47
N ASP A 284 11.27 10.90 0.23
CA ASP A 284 11.44 11.15 1.68
C ASP A 284 11.36 9.84 2.48
N LEU A 285 10.38 8.99 2.14
CA LEU A 285 10.23 7.70 2.80
C LEU A 285 11.39 6.74 2.49
N PHE A 286 11.88 6.69 1.24
CA PHE A 286 13.02 5.84 0.90
C PHE A 286 14.28 6.21 1.71
N LEU A 287 14.53 7.50 1.90
CA LEU A 287 15.65 7.99 2.70
C LEU A 287 15.61 7.41 4.12
N ILE A 288 14.43 7.45 4.76
CA ILE A 288 14.22 6.89 6.10
C ILE A 288 14.29 5.36 6.09
N ALA A 289 13.66 4.71 5.10
CA ALA A 289 13.64 3.25 4.99
C ALA A 289 15.05 2.68 4.80
N TYR A 290 15.88 3.30 3.96
CA TYR A 290 17.27 2.91 3.77
C TYR A 290 18.11 3.17 5.04
N ALA A 291 17.89 4.29 5.73
CA ALA A 291 18.58 4.54 6.99
C ALA A 291 18.26 3.52 8.09
N LEU A 292 17.06 2.93 8.04
CA LEU A 292 16.58 1.90 8.94
C LEU A 292 16.64 0.49 8.34
N TRP A 293 17.45 0.26 7.29
CA TRP A 293 17.53 -1.02 6.58
C TRP A 293 17.69 -2.27 7.48
N PRO A 294 18.39 -2.24 8.64
CA PRO A 294 18.51 -3.43 9.50
C PRO A 294 17.18 -3.88 10.14
N THR A 295 16.14 -3.04 10.08
CA THR A 295 14.79 -3.36 10.60
C THR A 295 13.87 -4.02 9.57
N GLY A 296 14.31 -4.08 8.31
CA GLY A 296 13.59 -4.73 7.22
C GLY A 296 13.76 -6.25 7.21
N PHE A 297 12.98 -6.90 6.35
CA PHE A 297 13.09 -8.34 6.03
C PHE A 297 13.41 -8.55 4.55
N PHE A 298 13.95 -7.52 3.91
CA PHE A 298 14.29 -7.42 2.50
C PHE A 298 15.59 -6.64 2.36
N ARG A 299 16.33 -6.88 1.29
CA ARG A 299 17.59 -6.20 0.99
C ARG A 299 17.32 -4.94 0.17
N LEU A 300 18.04 -3.88 0.49
CA LEU A 300 17.98 -2.60 -0.23
C LEU A 300 19.28 -2.36 -0.98
N SER A 301 19.22 -1.49 -1.99
CA SER A 301 20.39 -0.98 -2.71
C SER A 301 20.23 0.51 -2.93
N LEU A 302 21.33 1.27 -2.86
CA LEU A 302 21.30 2.67 -3.26
C LEU A 302 21.06 2.78 -4.78
N PRO A 303 20.43 3.89 -5.24
CA PRO A 303 20.31 4.18 -6.67
C PRO A 303 21.65 4.08 -7.41
N THR A 304 21.64 3.43 -8.57
CA THR A 304 22.78 3.47 -9.50
C THR A 304 22.87 4.84 -10.16
N GLN A 305 23.95 5.11 -10.92
CA GLN A 305 24.06 6.35 -11.69
C GLN A 305 22.92 6.51 -12.71
N GLU A 306 22.59 5.44 -13.43
CA GLU A 306 21.48 5.45 -14.40
C GLU A 306 20.14 5.75 -13.73
N GLU A 307 19.89 5.17 -12.55
CA GLU A 307 18.68 5.46 -11.78
C GLU A 307 18.68 6.90 -11.26
N ALA A 308 19.81 7.40 -10.77
CA ALA A 308 19.97 8.79 -10.34
C ALA A 308 19.68 9.79 -11.48
N ASP A 309 20.17 9.51 -12.68
CA ASP A 309 19.89 10.31 -13.88
C ASP A 309 18.39 10.28 -14.23
N TRP A 310 17.74 9.12 -14.11
CA TRP A 310 16.30 8.99 -14.30
C TRP A 310 15.51 9.75 -13.23
N TYR A 311 15.91 9.69 -11.95
CA TYR A 311 15.27 10.44 -10.88
C TYR A 311 15.38 11.94 -11.12
N GLU A 312 16.57 12.46 -11.44
CA GLU A 312 16.75 13.88 -11.69
C GLU A 312 15.96 14.36 -12.91
N ALA A 313 15.87 13.54 -13.97
CA ALA A 313 15.09 13.87 -15.16
C ALA A 313 13.58 13.97 -14.90
N ASN A 314 13.05 13.14 -13.99
CA ASN A 314 11.61 13.11 -13.67
C ASN A 314 11.23 13.98 -12.45
N TYR A 315 12.20 14.22 -11.56
CA TYR A 315 12.05 14.98 -10.32
C TYR A 315 13.21 15.98 -10.18
N PRO A 316 13.23 17.08 -10.96
CA PRO A 316 14.32 18.06 -10.91
C PRO A 316 14.61 18.57 -9.49
N GLY A 317 15.87 18.54 -9.09
CA GLY A 317 16.32 18.81 -7.73
C GLY A 317 16.24 17.62 -6.78
N TRP A 318 16.10 16.40 -7.30
CA TRP A 318 16.24 15.16 -6.55
C TRP A 318 17.71 14.93 -6.18
N TYR A 319 18.63 15.11 -7.13
CA TYR A 319 20.05 14.85 -6.92
C TYR A 319 20.66 15.80 -5.89
N ASP A 320 20.28 17.09 -5.97
CA ASP A 320 20.76 18.13 -5.07
C ASP A 320 20.44 17.90 -3.58
N MET A 321 19.50 16.99 -3.30
CA MET A 321 19.12 16.61 -1.96
C MET A 321 19.37 15.11 -1.70
N TYR A 322 18.57 14.23 -2.28
CA TYR A 322 18.66 12.79 -2.01
C TYR A 322 19.93 12.18 -2.60
N GLY A 323 20.26 12.52 -3.86
CA GLY A 323 21.45 11.99 -4.54
C GLY A 323 22.74 12.27 -3.77
N LYS A 324 22.94 13.51 -3.33
CA LYS A 324 24.11 13.90 -2.51
C LYS A 324 24.19 13.14 -1.19
N VAL A 325 23.06 12.89 -0.53
CA VAL A 325 23.05 12.10 0.72
C VAL A 325 23.42 10.64 0.45
N TYR A 326 22.89 10.04 -0.62
CA TYR A 326 23.25 8.67 -0.99
C TYR A 326 24.74 8.56 -1.37
N ASP A 327 25.29 9.56 -2.05
CA ASP A 327 26.72 9.61 -2.35
C ASP A 327 27.58 9.74 -1.09
N GLU A 328 27.15 10.56 -0.11
CA GLU A 328 27.82 10.65 1.19
C GLU A 328 27.76 9.32 1.94
N TRP A 329 26.60 8.66 1.98
CA TRP A 329 26.43 7.36 2.65
C TRP A 329 27.29 6.28 2.00
N ARG A 330 27.37 6.27 0.66
CA ARG A 330 28.26 5.37 -0.08
C ARG A 330 29.73 5.66 0.25
N ALA A 331 30.14 6.92 0.31
CA ALA A 331 31.50 7.31 0.68
C ALA A 331 31.87 6.91 2.13
N ARG A 332 30.88 6.86 3.03
CA ARG A 332 31.03 6.35 4.40
C ARG A 332 30.93 4.82 4.52
N GLY A 333 30.71 4.11 3.41
CA GLY A 333 30.70 2.65 3.37
C GLY A 333 29.42 2.01 3.93
N CYS A 334 28.24 2.62 3.71
CA CYS A 334 26.96 2.08 4.25
C CYS A 334 26.59 0.67 3.79
N GLU A 335 27.19 0.18 2.69
CA GLU A 335 27.00 -1.18 2.16
C GLU A 335 28.19 -2.12 2.49
N ASP A 336 29.28 -1.60 3.07
CA ASP A 336 30.41 -2.40 3.55
C ASP A 336 30.18 -2.80 5.02
N PRO A 337 30.04 -4.10 5.34
CA PRO A 337 29.82 -4.55 6.71
C PRO A 337 30.97 -4.21 7.68
N ASN A 338 32.15 -3.84 7.17
CA ASN A 338 33.30 -3.46 8.01
C ASN A 338 33.36 -1.96 8.33
N SER A 339 32.49 -1.13 7.75
CA SER A 339 32.54 0.34 7.93
C SER A 339 32.12 0.80 9.32
N GLY A 340 31.28 0.01 10.01
CA GLY A 340 30.63 0.43 11.26
C GLY A 340 29.62 1.57 11.10
N PHE A 341 29.30 1.95 9.85
CA PHE A 341 28.40 3.04 9.54
C PHE A 341 26.99 2.53 9.21
N LEU A 342 25.98 3.11 9.87
CA LEU A 342 24.58 2.99 9.48
C LEU A 342 24.04 4.37 9.16
N PRO A 343 23.25 4.56 8.09
CA PRO A 343 22.77 5.89 7.74
C PRO A 343 21.87 6.53 8.81
N LEU A 344 21.27 5.75 9.71
CA LEU A 344 20.63 6.29 10.92
C LEU A 344 21.58 7.18 11.77
N GLN A 345 22.87 6.85 11.82
CA GLN A 345 23.88 7.67 12.51
C GLN A 345 24.02 9.04 11.85
N TRP A 346 23.93 9.12 10.52
CA TRP A 346 23.96 10.40 9.80
C TRP A 346 22.79 11.31 10.20
N PHE A 347 21.58 10.74 10.36
CA PHE A 347 20.43 11.51 10.86
C PHE A 347 20.69 12.05 12.28
N ILE A 348 21.31 11.26 13.15
CA ILE A 348 21.65 11.66 14.52
C ILE A 348 22.72 12.76 14.53
N GLU A 349 23.81 12.57 13.78
CA GLU A 349 24.95 13.49 13.69
C GLU A 349 24.54 14.87 13.14
N ASN A 350 23.61 14.89 12.19
CA ASN A 350 23.11 16.12 11.57
C ASN A 350 21.86 16.70 12.26
N ASN A 351 21.44 16.14 13.41
CA ASN A 351 20.28 16.59 14.17
C ASN A 351 18.98 16.63 13.33
N HIS A 352 18.75 15.55 12.58
CA HIS A 352 17.54 15.30 11.80
C HIS A 352 16.70 14.20 12.47
N PRO A 353 15.91 14.50 13.51
CA PRO A 353 15.12 13.49 14.19
C PRO A 353 14.05 12.88 13.26
N ILE A 354 13.93 11.54 13.31
CA ILE A 354 12.87 10.78 12.65
C ILE A 354 11.75 10.56 13.67
N TYR A 355 10.53 10.92 13.30
CA TYR A 355 9.31 10.72 14.09
C TYR A 355 8.42 9.66 13.46
N ILE A 356 7.52 9.09 14.25
CA ILE A 356 6.43 8.23 13.79
C ILE A 356 5.12 8.96 14.04
N ASP A 357 4.29 9.09 13.02
CA ASP A 357 2.96 9.68 13.18
C ASP A 357 2.08 8.77 14.06
N ARG A 358 1.42 9.36 15.07
CA ARG A 358 0.58 8.63 16.03
C ARG A 358 -0.61 7.94 15.36
N VAL A 359 -1.12 8.48 14.26
CA VAL A 359 -2.31 7.95 13.59
C VAL A 359 -1.94 6.98 12.48
N SER A 360 -1.22 7.43 11.46
CA SER A 360 -0.90 6.65 10.26
C SER A 360 0.26 5.67 10.44
N GLN A 361 1.09 5.84 11.48
CA GLN A 361 2.34 5.11 11.70
C GLN A 361 3.42 5.34 10.63
N VAL A 362 3.21 6.31 9.71
CA VAL A 362 4.19 6.63 8.68
C VAL A 362 5.36 7.39 9.31
N PRO A 363 6.62 6.93 9.09
CA PRO A 363 7.79 7.68 9.51
C PRO A 363 7.95 9.00 8.76
N PHE A 364 8.41 10.05 9.44
CA PHE A 364 8.67 11.35 8.81
C PHE A 364 9.84 12.08 9.47
N CYS A 365 10.56 12.90 8.69
CA CYS A 365 11.67 13.72 9.16
C CYS A 365 11.47 15.19 8.75
N PRO A 366 10.80 16.01 9.58
CA PRO A 366 10.34 17.35 9.21
C PRO A 366 11.48 18.35 8.99
N SER A 367 12.64 18.10 9.60
CA SER A 367 13.83 18.97 9.51
C SER A 367 14.62 18.78 8.22
N TYR A 368 14.33 17.74 7.43
CA TYR A 368 15.11 17.40 6.25
C TYR A 368 14.26 17.14 5.02
N CYS A 369 13.18 16.36 5.13
CA CYS A 369 12.33 15.94 4.01
C CYS A 369 11.68 17.11 3.23
N LYS A 370 11.48 16.95 1.91
CA LYS A 370 10.90 18.00 1.03
C LYS A 370 9.38 18.04 1.06
N GLY A 371 8.74 16.90 1.32
CA GLY A 371 7.30 16.79 1.43
C GLY A 371 6.76 17.53 2.66
N GLU A 372 5.51 17.96 2.56
CA GLU A 372 4.80 18.58 3.69
C GLU A 372 4.75 17.60 4.88
N SER A 373 5.43 17.97 5.95
CA SER A 373 5.48 17.18 7.17
C SER A 373 5.54 18.12 8.36
N THR A 374 4.40 18.75 8.67
CA THR A 374 4.31 19.68 9.79
C THR A 374 4.34 18.89 11.10
N LEU A 375 5.47 18.95 11.81
CA LEU A 375 5.59 18.33 13.13
C LEU A 375 4.70 19.07 14.15
N ARG A 376 3.81 18.32 14.77
CA ARG A 376 3.08 18.76 15.97
C ARG A 376 3.30 17.75 17.08
N VAL A 377 3.68 18.23 18.25
CA VAL A 377 3.87 17.38 19.43
C VAL A 377 2.87 17.84 20.49
N LEU A 378 1.92 16.97 20.82
CA LEU A 378 0.94 17.20 21.88
C LEU A 378 1.28 16.32 23.08
N GLU A 379 1.02 16.83 24.28
CA GLU A 379 1.08 16.05 25.52
C GLU A 379 -0.33 15.85 26.06
N PHE A 380 -0.71 14.60 26.29
CA PHE A 380 -2.02 14.22 26.83
C PHE A 380 -1.86 13.10 27.84
N ASN A 381 -2.42 13.27 29.03
CA ASN A 381 -2.28 12.34 30.16
C ASN A 381 -0.82 11.91 30.42
N GLY A 382 0.13 12.85 30.31
CA GLY A 382 1.56 12.61 30.56
C GLY A 382 2.29 11.82 29.45
N LYS A 383 1.63 11.55 28.31
CA LYS A 383 2.24 10.91 27.13
C LYS A 383 2.37 11.92 25.99
N LYS A 384 3.49 11.89 25.28
CA LYS A 384 3.73 12.71 24.08
C LYS A 384 3.28 11.98 22.82
N HIS A 385 2.67 12.72 21.91
CA HIS A 385 2.14 12.23 20.63
C HIS A 385 2.65 13.14 19.51
N SER A 386 3.25 12.56 18.48
CA SER A 386 3.73 13.26 17.27
C SER A 386 2.77 13.09 16.11
N PHE A 387 2.48 14.19 15.41
CA PHE A 387 1.64 14.22 14.21
C PHE A 387 2.40 14.84 13.04
N SER A 388 2.13 14.35 11.83
CA SER A 388 2.71 14.86 10.59
C SER A 388 1.80 15.82 9.81
N ASP A 389 0.51 15.88 10.14
CA ASP A 389 -0.50 16.63 9.42
C ASP A 389 -1.76 16.89 10.28
N GLN A 390 -2.55 17.87 9.84
CA GLN A 390 -3.76 18.30 10.55
C GLN A 390 -4.93 17.32 10.48
N TRP A 391 -4.97 16.44 9.46
CA TRP A 391 -6.07 15.50 9.27
C TRP A 391 -5.96 14.34 10.26
N GLY A 392 -4.76 13.76 10.40
CA GLY A 392 -4.43 12.80 11.45
C GLY A 392 -4.53 13.40 12.85
N GLU A 393 -3.99 14.60 13.07
CA GLU A 393 -4.13 15.31 14.35
C GLU A 393 -5.61 15.49 14.74
N ARG A 394 -6.48 15.89 13.80
CA ARG A 394 -7.94 16.01 14.04
C ARG A 394 -8.54 14.67 14.45
N MET A 395 -8.22 13.59 13.75
CA MET A 395 -8.72 12.25 14.08
C MET A 395 -8.34 11.88 15.51
N TRP A 396 -7.07 12.07 15.88
CA TRP A 396 -6.60 11.78 17.22
C TRP A 396 -7.21 12.67 18.31
N LEU A 397 -7.37 13.97 18.05
CA LEU A 397 -8.00 14.89 19.02
C LEU A 397 -9.46 14.55 19.28
N SER A 398 -10.13 13.94 18.31
CA SER A 398 -11.55 13.59 18.39
C SER A 398 -11.77 12.19 18.97
N GLU A 399 -10.82 11.28 18.72
CA GLU A 399 -10.91 9.84 19.01
C GLU A 399 -9.57 9.29 19.56
N PRO A 400 -9.00 9.87 20.65
CA PRO A 400 -7.65 9.52 21.12
C PRO A 400 -7.53 8.04 21.51
N GLU A 401 -8.61 7.43 21.98
CA GLU A 401 -8.70 6.01 22.36
C GLU A 401 -8.60 5.04 21.18
N ARG A 402 -8.80 5.49 19.94
CA ARG A 402 -8.59 4.67 18.74
C ARG A 402 -7.11 4.59 18.32
N TYR A 403 -6.26 5.44 18.88
CA TYR A 403 -4.91 5.72 18.37
C TYR A 403 -3.87 5.78 19.50
N GLU A 404 -3.51 4.63 20.09
CA GLU A 404 -2.70 4.54 21.33
C GLU A 404 -1.23 4.15 21.18
#